data_AF-A0A497G7B9-F1
#
_entry.id   AF-A0A497G7B9-F1
#
_cell.length_a   1.000
_cell.length_b   1.000
_cell.length_c   1.000
_cell.angle_alpha   90.00
_cell.angle_beta   90.00
_cell.angle_gamma   90.00
#
_symmetry.space_group_name_H-M   'P 1'
#
loop_
_entity.id
_entity.type
_entity.pdbx_description
1 polymer ?
#
loop_
_entity_poly.entity_id
_entity_poly.type
_entity_poly.pdbx_seq_one_letter_code
_entity_poly.pdbx_strand_id
1 'polypeptide(L)'
;MLSNFGPKLTKSEYEIIKAVPQSLNYTQVAEKTGFSVAYVSRKLKALKEKVLIHGVFDYDTMGLKEIRILADFDADFVKKEEKIKIPFITGVYHLVIGKKDYLWIEAYPPKSQVDFFIEGLQLRNYKI
;
A
#
# COMPACT_ATOMS: atom_id res chain seq x y z
N MET A 1 -8.56 -25.09 22.18
CA MET A 1 -8.36 -23.68 22.61
C MET A 1 -8.65 -22.79 21.43
N LEU A 2 -9.78 -22.07 21.44
CA LEU A 2 -10.03 -21.02 20.45
C LEU A 2 -9.15 -19.84 20.83
N SER A 3 -8.06 -19.64 20.08
CA SER A 3 -7.29 -18.40 20.14
C SER A 3 -8.25 -17.24 19.84
N ASN A 4 -8.25 -16.21 20.69
CA ASN A 4 -9.01 -14.99 20.45
C ASN A 4 -8.52 -14.37 19.14
N PHE A 5 -9.22 -14.61 18.03
CA PHE A 5 -8.92 -14.02 16.73
C PHE A 5 -9.32 -12.55 16.75
N GLY A 6 -8.32 -11.66 16.74
CA GLY A 6 -8.48 -10.24 16.46
C GLY A 6 -9.04 -9.37 17.60
N PRO A 7 -9.02 -8.03 17.40
CA PRO A 7 -9.57 -7.08 18.36
C PRO A 7 -11.09 -7.29 18.50
N LYS A 8 -11.58 -7.34 19.74
CA LYS A 8 -13.02 -7.43 20.03
C LYS A 8 -13.69 -6.10 19.65
N LEU A 9 -14.38 -6.09 18.51
CA LEU A 9 -15.16 -4.95 18.04
C LEU A 9 -16.57 -4.98 18.62
N THR A 10 -17.06 -3.84 19.08
CA THR A 10 -18.49 -3.68 19.40
C THR A 10 -19.32 -3.64 18.11
N LYS A 11 -20.63 -3.89 18.21
CA LYS A 11 -21.55 -3.82 17.06
C LYS A 11 -21.46 -2.47 16.33
N SER A 12 -21.42 -1.36 17.07
CA SER A 12 -21.32 -0.03 16.45
C SER A 12 -19.98 0.19 15.75
N GLU A 13 -18.88 -0.30 16.32
CA GLU A 13 -17.56 -0.22 15.68
C GLU A 13 -17.50 -1.04 14.40
N TYR A 14 -18.10 -2.23 14.38
CA TYR A 14 -18.20 -3.05 13.18
C TYR A 14 -18.99 -2.35 12.07
N GLU A 15 -20.18 -1.81 12.38
CA GLU A 15 -20.99 -1.09 11.39
C GLU A 15 -20.27 0.16 10.85
N ILE A 16 -19.59 0.90 11.73
CA ILE A 16 -18.77 2.06 11.33
C ILE A 16 -17.65 1.64 10.38
N ILE A 17 -16.86 0.61 10.72
CA ILE A 17 -15.75 0.15 9.87
C ILE A 17 -16.26 -0.32 8.51
N LYS A 18 -17.35 -1.09 8.49
CA LYS A 18 -17.96 -1.60 7.25
C LYS A 18 -18.40 -0.49 6.30
N ALA A 19 -18.84 0.66 6.85
CA ALA A 19 -19.28 1.80 6.05
C ALA A 19 -18.12 2.64 5.47
N VAL A 20 -16.91 2.57 6.04
CA VAL A 20 -15.76 3.39 5.62
C VAL A 20 -15.39 3.22 4.14
N PRO A 21 -15.20 2.00 3.60
CA PRO A 21 -14.79 1.82 2.19
C PRO A 21 -15.79 2.38 1.16
N GLN A 22 -17.04 2.64 1.58
CA GLN A 22 -18.10 3.15 0.72
C GLN A 22 -18.39 4.64 0.96
N SER A 23 -17.55 5.32 1.73
CA SER A 23 -17.78 6.70 2.17
C SER A 23 -16.54 7.55 1.93
N LEU A 24 -16.74 8.77 1.43
CA LEU A 24 -15.68 9.73 1.17
C LEU A 24 -15.26 10.51 2.43
N ASN A 25 -16.15 10.61 3.43
CA ASN A 25 -15.91 11.38 4.64
C ASN A 25 -16.76 10.88 5.82
N TYR A 26 -16.51 11.43 7.02
CA TYR A 26 -17.21 11.03 8.24
C TYR A 26 -18.72 11.32 8.21
N THR A 27 -19.17 12.32 7.45
CA THR A 27 -20.60 12.64 7.31
C THR A 27 -21.33 11.52 6.58
N GLN A 28 -20.77 11.01 5.49
CA GLN A 28 -21.36 9.88 4.76
C GLN A 28 -21.36 8.58 5.57
N VAL A 29 -20.32 8.35 6.38
CA VAL A 29 -20.29 7.21 7.32
C VAL A 29 -21.42 7.34 8.35
N ALA A 30 -21.62 8.53 8.91
CA ALA A 30 -22.70 8.81 9.85
C ALA A 30 -24.09 8.57 9.25
N GLU A 31 -24.33 9.08 8.03
CA GLU A 31 -25.59 8.87 7.30
C GLU A 31 -25.87 7.37 7.06
N LYS A 32 -24.87 6.60 6.60
CA LYS A 32 -25.03 5.17 6.34
C LYS A 32 -25.26 4.33 7.61
N THR A 33 -24.75 4.77 8.75
CA THR A 33 -24.79 3.99 10.00
C THR A 33 -25.86 4.46 10.97
N GLY A 34 -26.46 5.63 10.75
CA GLY A 34 -27.44 6.26 11.65
C GLY A 34 -26.82 6.85 12.93
N PHE A 35 -25.49 6.93 13.01
CA PHE A 35 -24.79 7.57 14.14
C PHE A 35 -24.52 9.05 13.87
N SER A 36 -24.25 9.83 14.92
CA SER A 36 -23.81 11.22 14.72
C SER A 36 -22.37 11.29 14.21
N VAL A 37 -22.06 12.33 13.44
CA VAL A 37 -20.69 12.58 12.90
C VAL A 37 -19.65 12.63 14.03
N ALA A 38 -19.99 13.27 15.16
CA ALA A 38 -19.11 13.35 16.33
C ALA A 38 -18.82 11.97 16.93
N TYR A 39 -19.83 11.09 16.98
CA TYR A 39 -19.66 9.72 17.47
C TYR A 39 -18.77 8.90 16.53
N VAL A 40 -19.03 8.96 15.22
CA VAL A 40 -18.24 8.29 14.18
C VAL A 40 -16.78 8.72 14.23
N SER A 41 -16.51 10.04 14.23
CA SER A 41 -15.16 10.59 14.28
C SER A 41 -14.38 10.10 15.50
N ARG A 42 -15.00 10.17 16.69
CA ARG A 42 -14.38 9.67 17.93
C ARG A 42 -14.10 8.17 17.87
N LYS A 43 -15.03 7.38 17.32
CA LYS A 43 -14.87 5.92 17.20
C LYS A 43 -13.79 5.54 16.20
N LEU A 44 -13.74 6.15 15.03
CA LEU A 44 -12.69 5.91 14.03
C LEU A 44 -11.30 6.28 14.57
N LYS A 45 -11.18 7.38 15.33
CA LYS A 45 -9.93 7.74 15.99
C LYS A 45 -9.49 6.68 17.01
N ALA A 46 -10.41 6.16 17.81
CA ALA A 46 -10.12 5.10 18.78
C ALA A 46 -9.81 3.74 18.11
N LEU A 47 -10.41 3.47 16.96
CA LEU A 47 -10.18 2.26 16.19
C LEU A 47 -8.83 2.28 15.50
N LYS A 48 -8.34 3.43 15.01
CA LYS A 48 -7.02 3.56 14.40
C LYS A 48 -5.89 2.97 15.26
N GLU A 49 -6.01 3.05 16.58
CA GLU A 49 -5.04 2.51 17.56
C GLU A 49 -5.21 1.01 17.85
N LYS A 50 -6.30 0.39 17.39
CA LYS A 50 -6.70 -0.98 17.75
C LYS A 50 -6.82 -1.94 16.58
N VAL A 51 -7.07 -1.42 15.38
CA VAL A 51 -7.27 -2.20 14.16
C VAL A 51 -6.27 -1.80 13.09
N LEU A 52 -5.71 -2.82 12.46
CA LEU A 52 -4.93 -2.68 11.24
C LEU A 52 -5.87 -2.86 10.05
N ILE A 53 -6.01 -1.81 9.24
CA ILE A 53 -6.82 -1.84 8.01
C ILE A 53 -5.86 -2.03 6.83
N HIS A 54 -6.08 -3.10 6.06
CA HIS A 54 -5.39 -3.32 4.80
C HIS A 54 -6.40 -3.16 3.66
N GLY A 55 -6.09 -2.28 2.72
CA GLY A 55 -6.79 -2.18 1.45
C GLY A 55 -6.19 -3.18 0.46
N VAL A 56 -7.04 -3.87 -0.29
CA VAL A 56 -6.63 -4.65 -1.46
C VAL A 56 -7.18 -3.92 -2.68
N PHE A 57 -6.29 -3.53 -3.58
CA PHE A 57 -6.64 -2.77 -4.77
C PHE A 57 -6.40 -3.63 -6.01
N ASP A 58 -7.33 -3.57 -6.96
CA ASP A 58 -7.12 -4.08 -8.30
C ASP A 58 -6.40 -3.02 -9.13
N TYR A 59 -5.07 -3.07 -9.08
CA TYR A 59 -4.21 -2.12 -9.78
C TYR A 59 -4.42 -2.14 -11.30
N ASP A 60 -4.81 -3.29 -11.87
CA ASP A 60 -5.04 -3.43 -13.31
C ASP A 60 -6.26 -2.59 -13.76
N THR A 61 -7.35 -2.66 -13.01
CA THR A 61 -8.55 -1.82 -13.25
C THR A 61 -8.30 -0.33 -13.03
N MET A 62 -7.32 0.01 -12.18
CA MET A 62 -6.86 1.38 -11.95
C MET A 62 -5.93 1.90 -13.07
N GLY A 63 -5.64 1.09 -14.09
CA GLY A 63 -4.76 1.47 -15.19
C GLY A 63 -3.27 1.37 -14.86
N LEU A 64 -2.91 0.68 -13.78
CA LEU A 64 -1.54 0.42 -13.35
C LEU A 64 -1.12 -1.00 -13.75
N LYS A 65 0.17 -1.23 -13.95
CA LYS A 65 0.72 -2.54 -14.28
C LYS A 65 1.71 -2.96 -13.21
N GLU A 66 1.47 -4.10 -12.56
CA GLU A 66 2.48 -4.69 -11.68
C GLU A 66 3.70 -5.13 -12.50
N ILE A 67 4.87 -4.66 -12.10
CA ILE A 67 6.15 -5.09 -12.65
C ILE A 67 7.13 -5.39 -11.51
N ARG A 68 8.04 -6.33 -11.76
CA ARG A 68 9.13 -6.69 -10.85
C ARG A 68 10.43 -6.57 -11.61
N ILE A 69 11.39 -5.82 -11.08
CA ILE A 69 12.65 -5.58 -11.78
C ILE A 69 13.77 -6.18 -10.95
N LEU A 70 14.56 -7.06 -11.56
CA LEU A 70 15.81 -7.57 -11.01
C LEU A 70 16.97 -6.88 -11.72
N ALA A 71 17.79 -6.13 -10.99
CA ALA A 71 18.94 -5.40 -11.50
C ALA A 71 20.20 -5.67 -10.67
N ASP A 72 21.38 -5.28 -11.18
CA ASP A 72 22.58 -5.27 -10.35
C ASP A 72 22.40 -4.32 -9.16
N PHE A 73 22.97 -4.67 -8.00
CA PHE A 73 22.86 -3.81 -6.83
C PHE A 73 23.51 -2.44 -7.05
N ASP A 74 22.76 -1.39 -6.74
CA ASP A 74 23.20 0.00 -6.80
C ASP A 74 22.88 0.72 -5.47
N ALA A 75 23.91 0.98 -4.68
CA ALA A 75 23.78 1.63 -3.38
C ALA A 75 23.31 3.09 -3.49
N ASP A 76 23.63 3.77 -4.59
CA ASP A 76 23.22 5.17 -4.80
C ASP A 76 21.74 5.23 -5.18
N PHE A 77 21.25 4.26 -5.95
CA PHE A 77 19.82 4.10 -6.21
C PHE A 77 19.03 3.90 -4.91
N VAL A 78 19.47 2.99 -4.03
CA VAL A 78 18.78 2.73 -2.75
C VAL A 78 18.74 3.99 -1.89
N LYS A 79 19.87 4.70 -1.74
CA LYS A 79 19.94 5.97 -0.99
C LYS A 79 19.04 7.05 -1.59
N LYS A 80 18.93 7.11 -2.93
CA LYS A 80 18.02 8.04 -3.61
C LYS A 80 16.58 7.69 -3.24
N GLU A 81 16.18 6.42 -3.40
CA GLU A 81 14.82 5.96 -3.11
C GLU A 81 14.41 6.21 -1.65
N GLU A 82 15.30 5.98 -0.70
CA GLU A 82 15.05 6.27 0.71
C GLU A 82 14.74 7.74 0.98
N LYS A 83 15.38 8.66 0.24
CA LYS A 83 15.24 10.11 0.42
C LYS A 83 14.05 10.70 -0.31
N ILE A 84 13.88 10.34 -1.58
CA ILE A 84 12.90 11.01 -2.47
C ILE A 84 11.60 10.23 -2.66
N LYS A 85 11.60 8.92 -2.39
CA LYS A 85 10.48 8.00 -2.65
C LYS A 85 9.97 8.11 -4.09
N ILE A 86 10.64 7.43 -5.01
CA ILE A 86 10.32 7.43 -6.43
C ILE A 86 8.88 6.92 -6.60
N PRO A 87 8.01 7.68 -7.30
CA PRO A 87 6.63 7.28 -7.51
C PRO A 87 6.49 5.88 -8.11
N PHE A 88 5.40 5.21 -7.75
CA PHE A 88 5.02 3.87 -8.23
C PHE A 88 5.88 2.71 -7.72
N ILE A 89 7.04 2.96 -7.12
CA ILE A 89 7.79 1.93 -6.40
C ILE A 89 7.09 1.62 -5.07
N THR A 90 6.76 0.36 -4.84
CA THR A 90 6.16 -0.12 -3.59
C THR A 90 7.15 -0.86 -2.71
N GLY A 91 8.22 -1.39 -3.29
CA GLY A 91 9.25 -2.12 -2.55
C GLY A 91 10.59 -2.11 -3.28
N VAL A 92 11.66 -2.00 -2.51
CA VAL A 92 13.04 -2.16 -2.96
C VAL A 92 13.77 -3.05 -1.98
N TYR A 93 14.40 -4.09 -2.50
CA TYR A 93 15.01 -5.14 -1.69
C TYR A 93 16.41 -5.42 -2.20
N HIS A 94 17.37 -5.49 -1.29
CA HIS A 94 18.71 -5.99 -1.58
C HIS A 94 18.71 -7.52 -1.45
N LEU A 95 19.06 -8.21 -2.53
CA LEU A 95 19.15 -9.66 -2.57
C LEU A 95 20.60 -10.08 -2.76
N VAL A 96 21.09 -10.96 -1.90
CA VAL A 96 22.41 -11.58 -2.02
C VAL A 96 22.23 -13.02 -2.51
N ILE A 97 22.68 -13.32 -3.72
CA ILE A 97 22.58 -14.67 -4.31
C ILE A 97 24.00 -15.16 -4.62
N GLY A 98 24.53 -16.02 -3.73
CA GLY A 98 25.89 -16.50 -3.83
C GLY A 98 26.91 -15.37 -3.62
N LYS A 99 27.70 -15.08 -4.66
CA LYS A 99 28.72 -13.99 -4.66
C LYS A 99 28.25 -12.72 -5.37
N LYS A 100 26.97 -12.63 -5.73
CA LYS A 100 26.40 -11.50 -6.47
C LYS A 100 25.33 -10.82 -5.65
N ASP A 101 25.32 -9.50 -5.74
CA ASP A 101 24.32 -8.62 -5.14
C ASP A 101 23.38 -8.10 -6.22
N TYR A 102 22.09 -8.14 -5.92
CA TYR A 102 21.02 -7.68 -6.80
C TYR A 102 20.09 -6.72 -6.07
N LEU A 103 19.41 -5.92 -6.87
CA LEU A 103 18.29 -5.11 -6.48
C LEU A 103 17.01 -5.73 -7.03
N TRP A 104 16.04 -6.01 -6.16
CA TRP A 104 14.68 -6.38 -6.55
C TRP A 104 13.75 -5.20 -6.28
N ILE A 105 13.04 -4.74 -7.31
CA ILE A 105 12.14 -3.60 -7.24
C ILE A 105 10.74 -4.07 -7.59
N GLU A 106 9.77 -3.74 -6.75
CA GLU A 106 8.36 -3.93 -7.02
C GLU A 106 7.72 -2.57 -7.32
N ALA A 107 6.99 -2.49 -8.43
CA ALA A 107 6.38 -1.24 -8.85
C ALA A 107 5.05 -1.44 -9.58
N TYR A 108 4.22 -0.39 -9.55
CA TYR A 108 2.91 -0.32 -10.21
C TYR A 108 2.78 0.95 -11.06
N PRO A 109 3.61 1.17 -12.09
CA PRO A 109 3.51 2.35 -12.95
C PRO A 109 2.24 2.32 -13.83
N PRO A 110 1.82 3.48 -14.39
CA PRO A 110 0.76 3.53 -15.39
C PRO A 110 1.07 2.62 -16.57
N LYS A 111 0.07 1.84 -17.04
CA LYS A 111 0.22 0.86 -18.13
C LYS A 111 0.87 1.45 -19.39
N SER A 112 0.55 2.70 -19.72
CA SER A 112 1.07 3.40 -20.90
C SER A 112 2.49 3.97 -20.74
N GLN A 113 3.05 3.92 -19.53
CA GLN A 113 4.34 4.54 -19.20
C GLN A 113 5.36 3.55 -18.63
N VAL A 114 5.10 2.25 -18.73
CA VAL A 114 5.97 1.20 -18.17
C VAL A 114 7.40 1.35 -18.68
N ASP A 115 7.59 1.48 -20.00
CA ASP A 115 8.93 1.56 -20.60
C ASP A 115 9.66 2.85 -20.17
N PHE A 116 9.00 4.00 -20.24
CA PHE A 116 9.56 5.28 -19.77
C PHE A 116 9.90 5.26 -18.28
N PHE A 117 9.08 4.60 -17.47
CA PHE A 117 9.34 4.42 -16.05
C PHE A 117 10.63 3.64 -15.84
N ILE A 118 10.78 2.49 -16.48
CA ILE A 118 11.98 1.63 -16.38
C ILE A 118 13.23 2.36 -16.85
N GLU A 119 13.17 3.03 -18.01
CA GLU A 119 14.28 3.82 -18.54
C GLU A 119 14.70 4.95 -17.58
N GLY A 120 13.71 5.62 -16.99
CA GLY A 120 13.94 6.70 -16.01
C GLY A 120 14.61 6.24 -14.71
N LEU A 121 14.54 4.95 -14.37
CA LEU A 121 15.25 4.40 -13.20
C LEU A 121 16.77 4.29 -13.44
N GLN A 122 17.23 4.30 -14.70
CA GLN A 122 18.65 4.25 -15.08
C GLN A 122 19.40 3.05 -14.46
N LEU A 123 18.73 1.90 -14.37
CA LEU A 123 19.26 0.67 -13.77
C LEU A 123 20.29 -0.02 -14.68
N ARG A 124 21.25 -0.74 -14.07
CA ARG A 124 22.25 -1.54 -14.79
C ARG A 124 21.82 -3.01 -14.87
N ASN A 125 22.02 -3.63 -16.03
CA ASN A 125 21.80 -5.07 -16.28
C ASN A 125 20.46 -5.61 -15.74
N TYR A 126 19.37 -4.90 -15.99
CA TYR A 126 18.07 -5.23 -15.42
C TYR A 126 17.28 -6.25 -16.26
N LYS A 127 16.33 -6.93 -15.61
CA LYS A 127 15.29 -7.79 -16.21
C LYS A 127 13.94 -7.50 -15.54
N ILE A 128 12.86 -7.66 -16.29
CA ILE A 128 11.47 -7.46 -15.84
C ILE A 128 10.74 -8.80 -15.85
#